data_AF-A0A1Q8QW96-F1
#
_entry.id   AF-A0A1Q8QW96-F1
#
_cell.length_a   1.000
_cell.length_b   1.000
_cell.length_c   1.000
_cell.angle_alpha   90.00
_cell.angle_beta   90.00
_cell.angle_gamma   90.00
#
_symmetry.space_group_name_H-M   'P 1'
#
loop_
_entity.id
_entity.type
_entity.pdbx_description
1 polymer ?
#
loop_
_entity_poly.entity_id
_entity_poly.type
_entity_poly.pdbx_seq_one_letter_code
_entity_poly.pdbx_strand_id
1 'polypeptide(L)'
;MDELLKILTSLLMGLGHLAIIIVAAPLLQGFIKKSKAFWQMRQGPSILQPYRDLSKLMKKEELISEHASWIFLLTPRVALASTLMAGLVIPNAWGWAPLSGWGDLFIFGASLGLVRLFLTLSGLEGAGTFGGMGSSRELFLGLLTEPALLLGLIVLALITETSSLQGIASSLASISPIFIPRLLALLTLGLVSIAEMGRIPIDNPDTHLELTMIHEGMLLEYSGSSLALLSFAEQVKQLLLLILLAQIVWPSGLLSWSNGLVGLFWALGFAGVKVAVLGFFFATVESLFVKRRLFLVPNYLATSTASAILALVSLWIIRGQI
;
A
#
# COMPACT_ATOMS: atom_id res chain seq x y z
N MET A 1 1.40 38.12 -8.23
CA MET A 1 0.15 37.47 -8.68
C MET A 1 0.43 36.06 -9.20
N ASP A 2 1.51 35.88 -9.98
CA ASP A 2 1.89 34.57 -10.55
C ASP A 2 2.32 33.51 -9.52
N GLU A 3 3.00 33.90 -8.43
CA GLU A 3 3.35 33.00 -7.31
C GLU A 3 2.10 32.45 -6.62
N LEU A 4 1.14 33.32 -6.28
CA LEU A 4 -0.13 32.92 -5.66
C LEU A 4 -0.95 32.01 -6.59
N LEU A 5 -0.95 32.30 -7.90
CA LEU A 5 -1.65 31.49 -8.88
C LEU A 5 -1.03 30.09 -8.98
N LYS A 6 0.31 29.98 -8.98
CA LYS A 6 1.02 28.70 -8.96
C LYS A 6 0.71 27.89 -7.70
N ILE A 7 0.75 28.51 -6.52
CA ILE A 7 0.42 27.85 -5.25
C ILE A 7 -1.04 27.36 -5.25
N LEU A 8 -1.98 28.18 -5.74
CA LEU A 8 -3.38 27.79 -5.82
C LEU A 8 -3.58 26.60 -6.79
N THR A 9 -2.90 26.62 -7.94
CA THR A 9 -2.98 25.50 -8.90
C THR A 9 -2.39 24.21 -8.35
N SER A 10 -1.24 24.26 -7.66
CA SER A 10 -0.64 23.06 -7.07
C SER A 10 -1.50 22.48 -5.94
N LEU A 11 -2.15 23.34 -5.15
CA LEU A 11 -3.07 22.93 -4.10
C LEU A 11 -4.32 22.26 -4.69
N LEU A 12 -4.91 22.84 -5.74
CA LEU A 12 -6.05 22.25 -6.45
C LEU A 12 -5.68 20.90 -7.09
N MET A 13 -4.51 20.79 -7.70
CA MET A 13 -4.02 19.52 -8.26
C MET A 13 -3.75 18.48 -7.17
N GLY A 14 -3.22 18.90 -6.01
CA GLY A 14 -3.03 18.03 -4.85
C GLY A 14 -4.34 17.50 -4.27
N LEU A 15 -5.37 18.35 -4.18
CA LEU A 15 -6.72 17.94 -3.78
C LEU A 15 -7.33 16.96 -4.78
N GLY A 16 -7.19 17.22 -6.09
CA GLY A 16 -7.62 16.30 -7.14
C GLY A 16 -6.92 14.94 -7.07
N HIS A 17 -5.62 14.94 -6.80
CA HIS A 17 -4.82 13.72 -6.61
C HIS A 17 -5.32 12.87 -5.44
N LEU A 18 -5.56 13.48 -4.28
CA LEU A 18 -6.13 12.80 -3.11
C LEU A 18 -7.55 12.30 -3.38
N ALA A 19 -8.40 13.11 -4.03
CA ALA A 19 -9.77 12.72 -4.36
C ALA A 19 -9.79 11.44 -5.21
N ILE A 20 -8.88 11.31 -6.16
CA ILE A 20 -8.77 10.09 -6.98
C ILE A 20 -8.33 8.90 -6.15
N ILE A 21 -7.34 9.06 -5.25
CA ILE A 21 -6.92 7.98 -4.35
C ILE A 21 -8.10 7.51 -3.48
N ILE A 22 -8.82 8.47 -2.89
CA ILE A 22 -9.97 8.22 -2.01
C ILE A 22 -11.07 7.47 -2.73
N VAL A 23 -11.38 7.87 -3.97
CA VAL A 23 -12.42 7.21 -4.77
C VAL A 23 -11.91 5.88 -5.31
N ALA A 24 -10.68 5.76 -5.79
CA ALA A 24 -10.20 4.53 -6.43
C ALA A 24 -9.95 3.38 -5.44
N ALA A 25 -9.64 3.67 -4.17
CA ALA A 25 -9.25 2.65 -3.19
C ALA A 25 -10.36 1.62 -2.92
N PRO A 26 -11.62 2.01 -2.61
CA PRO A 26 -12.70 1.04 -2.43
C PRO A 26 -13.10 0.32 -3.72
N LEU A 27 -12.95 0.99 -4.88
CA LEU A 27 -13.21 0.37 -6.19
C LEU A 27 -12.28 -0.81 -6.43
N LEU A 28 -10.99 -0.62 -6.16
CA LEU A 28 -9.97 -1.65 -6.31
C LEU A 28 -10.21 -2.82 -5.37
N GLN A 29 -10.60 -2.54 -4.12
CA GLN A 29 -10.96 -3.59 -3.16
C GLN A 29 -12.15 -4.42 -3.66
N GLY A 30 -13.16 -3.78 -4.24
CA GLY A 30 -14.33 -4.47 -4.81
C GLY A 30 -13.96 -5.31 -6.03
N PHE A 31 -13.07 -4.81 -6.87
CA PHE A 31 -12.54 -5.54 -8.03
C PHE A 31 -11.75 -6.79 -7.60
N ILE A 32 -10.90 -6.68 -6.58
CA ILE A 32 -10.13 -7.82 -6.05
C ILE A 32 -11.07 -8.88 -5.45
N LYS A 33 -12.06 -8.48 -4.64
CA LYS A 33 -13.06 -9.41 -4.09
C LYS A 33 -13.84 -10.14 -5.19
N LYS A 34 -14.22 -9.43 -6.27
CA LYS A 34 -14.90 -10.03 -7.42
C LYS A 34 -13.99 -11.00 -8.19
N SER A 35 -12.70 -10.67 -8.30
CA SER A 35 -11.69 -11.53 -8.94
C SER A 35 -11.45 -12.82 -8.14
N LYS A 36 -11.40 -12.75 -6.80
CA LYS A 36 -11.33 -13.94 -5.94
C LYS A 36 -12.56 -14.83 -6.10
N ALA A 37 -13.76 -14.23 -6.16
CA ALA A 37 -14.99 -14.99 -6.35
C ALA A 37 -15.04 -15.72 -7.70
N PHE A 38 -14.49 -15.12 -8.75
CA PHE A 38 -14.32 -15.75 -10.06
C PHE A 38 -13.46 -17.02 -9.97
N TRP A 39 -12.28 -16.95 -9.35
CA TRP A 39 -11.41 -18.12 -9.15
C TRP A 39 -12.03 -19.21 -8.26
N GLN A 40 -12.89 -18.80 -7.32
CA GLN A 40 -13.62 -19.70 -6.43
C GLN A 40 -14.91 -20.26 -7.06
N MET A 41 -15.21 -19.95 -8.33
CA MET A 41 -16.43 -20.36 -9.04
C MET A 41 -17.73 -20.03 -8.29
N ARG A 42 -17.76 -18.87 -7.61
CA ARG A 42 -18.96 -18.36 -6.92
C ARG A 42 -19.34 -16.97 -7.39
N GLN A 43 -20.60 -16.59 -7.22
CA GLN A 43 -21.03 -15.22 -7.46
C GLN A 43 -20.49 -14.31 -6.34
N GLY A 44 -19.58 -13.41 -6.71
CA GLY A 44 -18.98 -12.44 -5.79
C GLY A 44 -19.87 -11.22 -5.53
N PRO A 45 -19.53 -10.41 -4.52
CA PRO A 45 -20.20 -9.14 -4.27
C PRO A 45 -20.02 -8.16 -5.44
N SER A 46 -20.89 -7.15 -5.50
CA SER A 46 -20.74 -6.07 -6.48
C SER A 46 -19.44 -5.30 -6.28
N ILE A 47 -18.88 -4.73 -7.36
CA ILE A 47 -17.64 -3.93 -7.30
C ILE A 47 -17.81 -2.70 -6.39
N LEU A 48 -19.05 -2.18 -6.30
CA LEU A 48 -19.38 -1.02 -5.46
C LEU A 48 -19.69 -1.40 -3.99
N GLN A 49 -19.58 -2.68 -3.62
CA GLN A 49 -19.88 -3.15 -2.27
C GLN A 49 -19.03 -2.44 -1.20
N PRO A 50 -17.71 -2.25 -1.36
CA PRO A 50 -16.90 -1.58 -0.33
C PRO A 50 -17.36 -0.16 -0.01
N TYR A 51 -17.87 0.60 -0.98
CA TYR A 51 -18.44 1.93 -0.70
C TYR A 51 -19.70 1.85 0.17
N ARG A 52 -20.55 0.84 -0.09
CA ARG A 52 -21.77 0.62 0.70
C ARG A 52 -21.43 0.17 2.11
N ASP A 53 -20.41 -0.67 2.26
CA ASP A 53 -19.92 -1.14 3.54
C ASP A 53 -19.35 0.02 4.37
N LEU A 54 -18.52 0.88 3.77
CA LEU A 54 -18.01 2.09 4.41
C LEU A 54 -19.14 3.04 4.81
N SER A 55 -20.09 3.31 3.90
CA SER A 55 -21.25 4.16 4.20
C SER A 55 -22.11 3.60 5.34
N LYS A 56 -22.26 2.27 5.39
CA LYS A 56 -22.97 1.57 6.47
C LYS A 56 -22.23 1.71 7.80
N LEU A 57 -20.92 1.48 7.82
CA LEU A 57 -20.10 1.58 9.05
C LEU A 57 -20.08 3.01 9.59
N MET A 58 -19.95 4.02 8.72
CA MET A 58 -20.00 5.43 9.12
C MET A 58 -21.33 5.87 9.73
N LYS A 59 -22.43 5.13 9.50
CA LYS A 59 -23.76 5.40 10.06
C LYS A 59 -24.05 4.60 11.33
N LYS A 60 -23.21 3.62 11.67
CA LYS A 60 -23.38 2.81 12.87
C LYS A 60 -22.90 3.58 14.08
N GLU A 61 -23.57 3.35 15.19
CA GLU A 61 -23.10 3.78 16.51
C GLU A 61 -21.75 3.13 16.82
N GLU A 62 -20.86 3.92 17.40
CA GLU A 62 -19.54 3.50 17.81
C GLU A 62 -19.58 3.10 19.29
N LEU A 63 -19.30 1.83 19.55
CA LEU A 63 -19.12 1.28 20.90
C LEU A 63 -17.63 1.34 21.23
N ILE A 64 -17.31 2.02 22.33
CA ILE A 64 -15.96 2.21 22.83
C ILE A 64 -15.87 1.52 24.20
N SER A 65 -14.81 0.75 24.41
CA SER A 65 -14.55 0.08 25.70
C SER A 65 -14.31 1.12 26.81
N GLU A 66 -14.74 0.83 28.04
CA GLU A 66 -14.47 1.67 29.21
C GLU A 66 -12.97 1.75 29.53
N HIS A 67 -12.19 0.77 29.06
CA HIS A 67 -10.74 0.70 29.26
C HIS A 67 -9.94 1.36 28.12
N ALA A 68 -10.61 1.88 27.09
CA ALA A 68 -9.96 2.51 25.96
C ALA A 68 -9.33 3.86 26.35
N SER A 69 -8.06 4.07 25.98
CA SER A 69 -7.38 5.34 26.20
C SER A 69 -7.62 6.32 25.04
N TRP A 70 -7.04 7.51 25.14
CA TRP A 70 -7.01 8.49 24.05
C TRP A 70 -6.33 7.93 22.79
N ILE A 71 -5.42 6.96 22.93
CA ILE A 71 -4.73 6.30 21.81
C ILE A 71 -5.76 5.57 20.95
N PHE A 72 -6.64 4.77 21.56
CA PHE A 72 -7.71 4.06 20.83
C PHE A 72 -8.56 5.00 19.97
N LEU A 73 -8.93 6.17 20.49
CA LEU A 73 -9.74 7.18 19.79
C LEU A 73 -8.97 7.90 18.68
N LEU A 74 -7.67 8.05 18.84
CA LEU A 74 -6.80 8.80 17.93
C LEU A 74 -6.30 7.92 16.77
N THR A 75 -6.09 6.63 17.01
CA THR A 75 -5.55 5.67 16.04
C THR A 75 -6.29 5.66 14.69
N PRO A 76 -7.64 5.60 14.61
CA PRO A 76 -8.35 5.61 13.32
C PRO A 76 -8.06 6.85 12.47
N ARG A 77 -7.98 8.01 13.11
CA ARG A 77 -7.71 9.30 12.45
C ARG A 77 -6.27 9.37 12.00
N VAL A 78 -5.34 8.93 12.84
CA VAL A 78 -3.91 8.90 12.51
C VAL A 78 -3.60 7.90 11.41
N ALA A 79 -4.17 6.70 11.46
CA ALA A 79 -3.98 5.68 10.43
C ALA A 79 -4.43 6.20 9.05
N LEU A 80 -5.59 6.84 8.99
CA LEU A 80 -6.11 7.43 7.76
C LEU A 80 -5.27 8.64 7.30
N ALA A 81 -4.90 9.55 8.20
CA ALA A 81 -4.08 10.70 7.86
C ALA A 81 -2.69 10.28 7.35
N SER A 82 -2.05 9.31 8.00
CA SER A 82 -0.73 8.82 7.61
C SER A 82 -0.75 8.01 6.32
N THR A 83 -1.79 7.20 6.07
CA THR A 83 -1.95 6.55 4.76
C THR A 83 -2.22 7.55 3.64
N LEU A 84 -3.00 8.62 3.88
CA LEU A 84 -3.17 9.69 2.89
C LEU A 84 -1.87 10.49 2.68
N MET A 85 -1.07 10.71 3.73
CA MET A 85 0.25 11.32 3.63
C MET A 85 1.18 10.48 2.74
N ALA A 86 1.17 9.15 2.89
CA ALA A 86 1.89 8.24 2.00
C ALA A 86 1.45 8.41 0.53
N GLY A 87 0.16 8.66 0.31
CA GLY A 87 -0.42 8.91 -1.02
C GLY A 87 -0.02 10.22 -1.66
N LEU A 88 0.38 11.24 -0.89
CA LEU A 88 0.88 12.51 -1.42
C LEU A 88 2.30 12.41 -2.00
N VAL A 89 3.04 11.37 -1.61
CA VAL A 89 4.43 11.17 -2.02
C VAL A 89 4.55 10.24 -3.24
N ILE A 90 3.52 9.41 -3.48
CA ILE A 90 3.49 8.50 -4.63
C ILE A 90 2.99 9.21 -5.89
N PRO A 91 3.69 9.11 -7.03
CA PRO A 91 3.22 9.63 -8.31
C PRO A 91 2.03 8.79 -8.84
N ASN A 92 0.93 9.48 -9.18
CA ASN A 92 -0.27 8.84 -9.75
C ASN A 92 -0.23 8.88 -11.29
N ALA A 93 -1.38 8.71 -11.97
CA ALA A 93 -1.53 8.64 -13.42
C ALA A 93 -0.83 9.76 -14.22
N TRP A 94 -0.67 10.93 -13.61
CA TRP A 94 -0.07 12.12 -14.23
C TRP A 94 1.46 12.16 -14.15
N GLY A 95 2.09 11.27 -13.38
CA GLY A 95 3.54 11.26 -13.16
C GLY A 95 4.03 12.37 -12.22
N TRP A 96 3.11 12.98 -11.48
CA TRP A 96 3.40 14.01 -10.49
C TRP A 96 2.91 13.56 -9.10
N ALA A 97 3.70 13.86 -8.07
CA ALA A 97 3.35 13.69 -6.67
C ALA A 97 3.27 15.07 -5.99
N PRO A 98 2.20 15.36 -5.22
CA PRO A 98 2.07 16.64 -4.52
C PRO A 98 3.23 16.99 -3.59
N LEU A 99 3.75 15.99 -2.89
CA LEU A 99 4.92 16.10 -2.03
C LEU A 99 6.08 15.36 -2.68
N SER A 100 6.62 15.92 -3.75
CA SER A 100 7.85 15.44 -4.40
C SER A 100 9.06 16.20 -3.86
N GLY A 101 9.96 15.51 -3.19
CA GLY A 101 11.15 16.10 -2.57
C GLY A 101 12.29 15.12 -2.34
N TRP A 102 13.28 15.57 -1.57
CA TRP A 102 14.35 14.70 -1.11
C TRP A 102 13.85 13.83 0.05
N GLY A 103 14.02 12.52 -0.06
CA GLY A 103 13.65 11.58 1.01
C GLY A 103 12.21 11.06 0.97
N ASP A 104 11.50 11.23 -0.15
CA ASP A 104 10.14 10.70 -0.39
C ASP A 104 9.99 9.22 0.01
N LEU A 105 10.97 8.38 -0.34
CA LEU A 105 10.95 6.95 0.00
C LEU A 105 10.94 6.70 1.52
N PHE A 106 11.61 7.55 2.32
CA PHE A 106 11.62 7.45 3.77
C PHE A 106 10.33 7.98 4.37
N ILE A 107 9.75 9.04 3.80
CA ILE A 107 8.43 9.54 4.21
C ILE A 107 7.38 8.46 3.97
N PHE A 108 7.43 7.78 2.83
CA PHE A 108 6.54 6.66 2.51
C PHE A 108 6.69 5.49 3.51
N GLY A 109 7.92 5.05 3.79
CA GLY A 109 8.16 4.00 4.79
C GLY A 109 7.72 4.42 6.20
N ALA A 110 8.07 5.63 6.63
CA ALA A 110 7.73 6.15 7.96
C ALA A 110 6.23 6.34 8.14
N SER A 111 5.50 6.74 7.10
CA SER A 111 4.04 6.89 7.17
C SER A 111 3.33 5.54 7.34
N LEU A 112 3.80 4.48 6.67
CA LEU A 112 3.31 3.11 6.92
C LEU A 112 3.70 2.60 8.32
N GLY A 113 4.94 2.84 8.76
CA GLY A 113 5.40 2.48 10.10
C GLY A 113 4.60 3.18 11.21
N LEU A 114 4.20 4.44 10.99
CA LEU A 114 3.37 5.20 11.92
C LEU A 114 1.97 4.59 12.04
N VAL A 115 1.36 4.15 10.93
CA VAL A 115 0.09 3.41 10.96
C VAL A 115 0.21 2.16 11.81
N ARG A 116 1.27 1.36 11.60
CA ARG A 116 1.54 0.14 12.38
C ARG A 116 1.74 0.46 13.86
N LEU A 117 2.51 1.49 14.19
CA LEU A 117 2.74 1.91 15.57
C LEU A 117 1.42 2.20 16.30
N PHE A 118 0.55 3.03 15.73
CA PHE A 118 -0.71 3.38 16.40
C PHE A 118 -1.69 2.22 16.47
N LEU A 119 -1.76 1.39 15.43
CA LEU A 119 -2.58 0.19 15.43
C LEU A 119 -2.12 -0.84 16.48
N THR A 120 -0.80 -1.02 16.63
CA THR A 120 -0.24 -1.95 17.63
C THR A 120 -0.42 -1.44 19.04
N LEU A 121 -0.29 -0.13 19.29
CA LEU A 121 -0.60 0.45 20.58
C LEU A 121 -2.09 0.30 20.92
N SER A 122 -3.00 0.62 19.99
CA SER A 122 -4.44 0.46 20.24
C SER A 122 -4.85 -0.99 20.45
N GLY A 123 -4.20 -1.93 19.77
CA GLY A 123 -4.47 -3.36 19.92
C GLY A 123 -4.07 -3.92 21.30
N LEU A 124 -3.19 -3.22 22.04
CA LEU A 124 -2.76 -3.63 23.39
C LEU A 124 -3.66 -3.12 24.51
N GLU A 125 -4.45 -2.07 24.27
CA GLU A 125 -5.28 -1.42 25.31
C GLU A 125 -6.63 -2.10 25.54
N GLY A 126 -7.05 -2.92 24.57
CA GLY A 126 -8.42 -3.39 24.48
C GLY A 126 -8.94 -4.34 25.57
N ALA A 127 -8.08 -4.71 26.51
CA ALA A 127 -8.34 -5.73 27.53
C ALA A 127 -8.72 -7.13 26.97
N GLY A 128 -8.68 -7.33 25.64
CA GLY A 128 -8.81 -8.62 24.97
C GLY A 128 -7.47 -9.33 24.72
N THR A 129 -7.48 -10.66 24.75
CA THR A 129 -6.27 -11.47 24.49
C THR A 129 -5.85 -11.48 23.02
N PHE A 130 -6.80 -11.29 22.09
CA PHE A 130 -6.54 -11.32 20.65
C PHE A 130 -5.81 -10.08 20.13
N GLY A 131 -6.12 -8.89 20.64
CA GLY A 131 -5.48 -7.64 20.25
C GLY A 131 -3.97 -7.66 20.54
N GLY A 132 -3.59 -8.13 21.73
CA GLY A 132 -2.17 -8.29 22.09
C GLY A 132 -1.44 -9.35 21.27
N MET A 133 -2.09 -10.49 20.97
CA MET A 133 -1.51 -11.51 20.08
C MET A 133 -1.35 -11.00 18.65
N GLY A 134 -2.35 -10.29 18.12
CA GLY A 134 -2.29 -9.66 16.79
C GLY A 134 -1.16 -8.63 16.72
N SER A 135 -1.08 -7.75 17.72
CA SER A 135 -0.05 -6.70 17.81
C SER A 135 1.37 -7.28 17.86
N SER A 136 1.60 -8.32 18.67
CA SER A 136 2.90 -9.01 18.74
C SER A 136 3.31 -9.60 17.39
N ARG A 137 2.37 -10.21 16.67
CA ARG A 137 2.61 -10.81 15.35
C ARG A 137 2.85 -9.76 14.28
N GLU A 138 2.07 -8.68 14.30
CA GLU A 138 2.21 -7.58 13.34
C GLU A 138 3.56 -6.87 13.51
N LEU A 139 4.00 -6.63 14.75
CA LEU A 139 5.35 -6.09 15.01
C LEU A 139 6.44 -7.05 14.53
N PHE A 140 6.29 -8.35 14.78
CA PHE A 140 7.24 -9.35 14.30
C PHE A 140 7.36 -9.37 12.76
N LEU A 141 6.23 -9.29 12.04
CA LEU A 141 6.25 -9.16 10.59
C LEU A 141 6.84 -7.82 10.16
N GLY A 142 6.46 -6.73 10.83
CA GLY A 142 6.91 -5.38 10.52
C GLY A 142 8.42 -5.19 10.61
N LEU A 143 9.04 -5.77 11.64
CA LEU A 143 10.49 -5.79 11.80
C LEU A 143 11.23 -6.45 10.63
N LEU A 144 10.57 -7.35 9.90
CA LEU A 144 11.12 -8.04 8.73
C LEU A 144 10.74 -7.35 7.42
N THR A 145 9.52 -6.81 7.31
CA THR A 145 9.01 -6.19 6.08
C THR A 145 9.56 -4.78 5.85
N GLU A 146 9.67 -3.95 6.89
CA GLU A 146 10.09 -2.55 6.74
C GLU A 146 11.51 -2.41 6.19
N PRO A 147 12.53 -3.13 6.69
CA PRO A 147 13.86 -3.08 6.11
C PRO A 147 13.87 -3.58 4.66
N ALA A 148 13.09 -4.62 4.34
CA ALA A 148 12.97 -5.14 2.99
C ALA A 148 12.36 -4.11 2.03
N LEU A 149 11.30 -3.42 2.47
CA LEU A 149 10.64 -2.34 1.72
C LEU A 149 11.63 -1.22 1.41
N LEU A 150 12.32 -0.72 2.45
CA LEU A 150 13.27 0.37 2.31
C LEU A 150 14.46 -0.03 1.43
N LEU A 151 15.04 -1.22 1.62
CA LEU A 151 16.15 -1.70 0.79
C LEU A 151 15.73 -1.84 -0.67
N GLY A 152 14.54 -2.39 -0.95
CA GLY A 152 14.01 -2.48 -2.31
C GLY A 152 13.87 -1.11 -2.99
N LEU A 153 13.35 -0.12 -2.25
CA LEU A 153 13.25 1.27 -2.74
C LEU A 153 14.61 1.95 -2.88
N ILE A 154 15.55 1.73 -1.95
CA ILE A 154 16.91 2.29 -2.00
C ILE A 154 17.65 1.77 -3.22
N VAL A 155 17.53 0.48 -3.56
CA VAL A 155 18.14 -0.05 -4.78
C VAL A 155 17.61 0.66 -6.02
N LEU A 156 16.29 0.89 -6.12
CA LEU A 156 15.71 1.66 -7.21
C LEU A 156 16.21 3.12 -7.22
N ALA A 157 16.30 3.74 -6.04
CA ALA A 157 16.82 5.10 -5.89
C ALA A 157 18.28 5.22 -6.35
N LEU A 158 19.12 4.20 -6.07
CA LEU A 158 20.51 4.14 -6.54
C LEU A 158 20.57 3.95 -8.06
N ILE A 159 19.70 3.11 -8.64
CA ILE A 159 19.60 2.90 -10.09
C ILE A 159 19.27 4.21 -10.81
N THR A 160 18.36 5.02 -10.26
CA THR A 160 17.87 6.27 -10.88
C THR A 160 18.53 7.54 -10.36
N GLU A 161 19.46 7.44 -9.40
CA GLU A 161 20.19 8.55 -8.77
C GLU A 161 19.28 9.63 -8.15
N THR A 162 18.11 9.22 -7.64
CA THR A 162 17.15 10.11 -7.00
C THR A 162 16.42 9.40 -5.88
N SER A 163 16.18 10.12 -4.78
CA SER A 163 15.41 9.64 -3.63
C SER A 163 13.91 9.94 -3.74
N SER A 164 13.51 10.69 -4.76
CA SER A 164 12.10 11.03 -5.00
C SER A 164 11.37 9.87 -5.67
N LEU A 165 10.19 9.50 -5.17
CA LEU A 165 9.40 8.41 -5.80
C LEU A 165 8.92 8.81 -7.20
N GLN A 166 8.60 10.09 -7.39
CA GLN A 166 8.31 10.66 -8.69
C GLN A 166 9.50 10.51 -9.66
N GLY A 167 10.70 10.86 -9.22
CA GLY A 167 11.91 10.75 -10.05
C GLY A 167 12.28 9.30 -10.36
N ILE A 168 12.08 8.37 -9.41
CA ILE A 168 12.27 6.94 -9.67
C ILE A 168 11.33 6.47 -10.78
N ALA A 169 10.04 6.81 -10.71
CA ALA A 169 9.07 6.39 -11.72
C ALA A 169 9.36 6.94 -13.11
N SER A 170 9.76 8.21 -13.22
CA SER A 170 10.07 8.84 -14.52
C SER A 170 11.39 8.33 -15.11
N SER A 171 12.44 8.20 -14.30
CA SER A 171 13.75 7.72 -14.74
C SER A 171 13.74 6.24 -15.10
N LEU A 172 12.87 5.42 -14.49
CA LEU A 172 12.73 4.00 -14.86
C LEU A 172 12.22 3.79 -16.29
N ALA A 173 11.62 4.81 -16.92
CA ALA A 173 11.15 4.72 -18.31
C ALA A 173 12.28 4.60 -19.33
N SER A 174 13.46 5.15 -19.06
CA SER A 174 14.64 5.05 -19.93
C SER A 174 15.47 3.78 -19.66
N ILE A 175 15.19 3.07 -18.57
CA ILE A 175 15.92 1.89 -18.14
C ILE A 175 15.19 0.64 -18.63
N SER A 176 15.96 -0.32 -19.18
CA SER A 176 15.39 -1.58 -19.65
C SER A 176 14.60 -2.30 -18.54
N PRO A 177 13.42 -2.87 -18.84
CA PRO A 177 12.65 -3.65 -17.88
C PRO A 177 13.37 -4.93 -17.44
N ILE A 178 14.30 -5.45 -18.25
CA ILE A 178 15.03 -6.71 -18.00
C ILE A 178 16.34 -6.45 -17.21
N PHE A 179 16.53 -5.25 -16.68
CA PHE A 179 17.71 -4.94 -15.88
C PHE A 179 17.71 -5.73 -14.56
N ILE A 180 18.73 -6.57 -14.33
CA ILE A 180 18.76 -7.55 -13.22
C ILE A 180 18.54 -6.89 -11.84
N PRO A 181 19.24 -5.80 -11.47
CA PRO A 181 18.98 -5.12 -10.20
C PRO A 181 17.53 -4.64 -10.05
N ARG A 182 16.91 -4.15 -11.14
CA ARG A 182 15.50 -3.73 -11.14
C ARG A 182 14.56 -4.92 -10.92
N LEU A 183 14.81 -6.06 -11.56
CA LEU A 183 13.99 -7.26 -11.40
C LEU A 183 14.05 -7.82 -9.97
N LEU A 184 15.23 -7.84 -9.36
CA LEU A 184 15.40 -8.29 -7.98
C LEU A 184 14.78 -7.31 -6.97
N ALA A 185 14.87 -6.00 -7.22
CA ALA A 185 14.16 -4.99 -6.43
C ALA A 185 12.63 -5.13 -6.59
N LEU A 186 12.15 -5.40 -7.79
CA LEU A 186 10.72 -5.66 -8.04
C LEU A 186 10.24 -6.93 -7.32
N LEU A 187 11.03 -8.00 -7.33
CA LEU A 187 10.73 -9.23 -6.60
C LEU A 187 10.61 -8.93 -5.10
N THR A 188 11.58 -8.21 -4.55
CA THR A 188 11.56 -7.75 -3.15
C THR A 188 10.27 -7.00 -2.83
N LEU A 189 9.96 -5.95 -3.60
CA LEU A 189 8.78 -5.11 -3.36
C LEU A 189 7.48 -5.90 -3.57
N GLY A 190 7.43 -6.85 -4.50
CA GLY A 190 6.29 -7.73 -4.71
C GLY A 190 6.02 -8.64 -3.52
N LEU A 191 7.06 -9.29 -2.97
CA LEU A 191 6.93 -10.16 -1.81
C LEU A 191 6.53 -9.36 -0.55
N VAL A 192 7.17 -8.21 -0.32
CA VAL A 192 6.85 -7.30 0.79
C VAL A 192 5.44 -6.73 0.66
N SER A 193 5.00 -6.38 -0.55
CA SER A 193 3.65 -5.83 -0.76
C SER A 193 2.56 -6.81 -0.32
N ILE A 194 2.75 -8.13 -0.51
CA ILE A 194 1.80 -9.13 -0.01
C ILE A 194 1.73 -9.11 1.51
N ALA A 195 2.88 -8.94 2.17
CA ALA A 195 3.00 -8.88 3.62
C ALA A 195 2.32 -7.64 4.18
N GLU A 196 2.62 -6.48 3.60
CA GLU A 196 2.08 -5.19 4.01
C GLU A 196 0.58 -5.05 3.72
N MET A 197 0.06 -5.75 2.72
CA MET A 197 -1.39 -5.82 2.46
C MET A 197 -2.13 -6.82 3.36
N GLY A 198 -1.42 -7.61 4.20
CA GLY A 198 -2.05 -8.63 5.04
C GLY A 198 -2.75 -9.75 4.25
N ARG A 199 -2.27 -10.06 3.04
CA ARG A 199 -2.90 -11.01 2.11
C ARG A 199 -2.21 -12.38 2.08
N ILE A 200 -2.90 -13.39 1.54
CA ILE A 200 -2.39 -14.76 1.43
C ILE A 200 -1.16 -14.74 0.50
N PRO A 201 -0.02 -15.36 0.88
CA PRO A 201 0.13 -16.44 1.86
C PRO A 201 0.47 -16.02 3.30
N ILE A 202 0.47 -14.73 3.64
CA ILE A 202 0.97 -14.24 4.93
C ILE A 202 -0.14 -14.15 5.97
N ASP A 203 -1.21 -13.42 5.66
CA ASP A 203 -2.43 -13.41 6.47
C ASP A 203 -3.67 -13.56 5.58
N ASN A 204 -4.84 -13.71 6.19
CA ASN A 204 -6.11 -13.78 5.49
C ASN A 204 -7.09 -12.76 6.08
N PRO A 205 -7.41 -11.67 5.36
CA PRO A 205 -8.34 -10.65 5.85
C PRO A 205 -9.80 -11.13 5.88
N ASP A 206 -10.11 -12.23 5.17
CA ASP A 206 -11.47 -12.78 5.14
C ASP A 206 -11.75 -13.68 6.37
N THR A 207 -10.74 -13.99 7.19
CA THR A 207 -10.95 -14.78 8.41
C THR A 207 -11.04 -13.90 9.66
N HIS A 208 -12.25 -13.80 10.22
CA HIS A 208 -12.53 -13.00 11.42
C HIS A 208 -12.47 -13.77 12.76
N LEU A 209 -12.18 -15.08 12.77
CA LEU A 209 -12.27 -15.93 13.97
C LEU A 209 -11.17 -17.00 14.08
N GLU A 210 -9.98 -16.76 13.53
CA GLU A 210 -8.84 -17.68 13.72
C GLU A 210 -7.93 -17.21 14.88
N LEU A 211 -7.49 -18.14 15.72
CA LEU A 211 -6.36 -17.94 16.64
C LEU A 211 -5.06 -17.50 15.93
N THR A 212 -5.02 -17.51 14.60
CA THR A 212 -3.91 -17.12 13.72
C THR A 212 -4.10 -15.72 13.10
N MET A 213 -5.12 -14.95 13.51
CA MET A 213 -5.31 -13.57 13.03
C MET A 213 -4.09 -12.72 13.36
N ILE A 214 -3.70 -11.83 12.43
CA ILE A 214 -2.65 -10.83 12.63
C ILE A 214 -3.28 -9.45 12.58
N HIS A 215 -3.64 -8.98 11.37
CA HIS A 215 -4.19 -7.64 11.17
C HIS A 215 -5.59 -7.52 11.80
N GLU A 216 -6.47 -8.48 11.53
CA GLU A 216 -7.86 -8.44 12.00
C GLU A 216 -7.93 -8.46 13.54
N GLY A 217 -6.99 -9.15 14.19
CA GLY A 217 -6.92 -9.25 15.65
C GLY A 217 -6.78 -7.90 16.34
N MET A 218 -6.13 -6.94 15.69
CA MET A 218 -5.92 -5.58 16.21
C MET A 218 -7.13 -4.67 15.97
N LEU A 219 -8.03 -5.04 15.06
CA LEU A 219 -9.23 -4.28 14.70
C LEU A 219 -10.49 -4.74 15.43
N LEU A 220 -10.46 -5.89 16.10
CA LEU A 220 -11.66 -6.57 16.65
C LEU A 220 -12.52 -5.70 17.58
N GLU A 221 -11.91 -4.79 18.31
CA GLU A 221 -12.62 -3.95 19.29
C GLU A 221 -13.16 -2.66 18.69
N TYR A 222 -12.74 -2.32 17.47
CA TYR A 222 -13.27 -1.17 16.77
C TYR A 222 -14.64 -1.46 16.18
N SER A 223 -15.54 -0.48 16.31
CA SER A 223 -16.88 -0.54 15.77
C SER A 223 -17.26 0.79 15.11
N GLY A 224 -18.44 0.83 14.48
CA GLY A 224 -18.99 2.06 13.90
C GLY A 224 -18.05 2.80 12.93
N SER A 225 -17.95 4.12 13.14
CA SER A 225 -17.12 5.03 12.36
C SER A 225 -15.63 4.71 12.42
N SER A 226 -15.09 4.39 13.59
CA SER A 226 -13.66 4.08 13.72
C SER A 226 -13.23 2.88 12.90
N LEU A 227 -14.04 1.81 12.87
CA LEU A 227 -13.79 0.66 11.99
C LEU A 227 -13.87 1.04 10.50
N ALA A 228 -14.76 1.97 10.14
CA ALA A 228 -14.85 2.49 8.77
C ALA A 228 -13.56 3.21 8.35
N LEU A 229 -13.00 4.06 9.22
CA LEU A 229 -11.76 4.79 8.92
C LEU A 229 -10.56 3.84 8.80
N LEU A 230 -10.48 2.82 9.67
CA LEU A 230 -9.40 1.83 9.64
C LEU A 230 -9.47 0.93 8.40
N SER A 231 -10.66 0.39 8.10
CA SER A 231 -10.87 -0.40 6.89
C SER A 231 -10.66 0.42 5.61
N PHE A 232 -10.96 1.72 5.63
CA PHE A 232 -10.65 2.62 4.53
C PHE A 232 -9.15 2.89 4.40
N ALA A 233 -8.44 3.12 5.51
CA ALA A 233 -6.99 3.29 5.51
C ALA A 233 -6.27 2.07 4.93
N GLU A 234 -6.75 0.85 5.23
CA GLU A 234 -6.22 -0.39 4.65
C GLU A 234 -6.45 -0.47 3.13
N GLN A 235 -7.65 -0.10 2.66
CA GLN A 235 -7.97 -0.04 1.22
C GLN A 235 -7.08 0.97 0.49
N VAL A 236 -6.81 2.13 1.11
CA VAL A 236 -5.89 3.14 0.60
C VAL A 236 -4.45 2.61 0.56
N LYS A 237 -3.96 2.01 1.65
CA LYS A 237 -2.63 1.37 1.71
C LYS A 237 -2.45 0.35 0.58
N GLN A 238 -3.44 -0.50 0.35
CA GLN A 238 -3.42 -1.49 -0.73
C GLN A 238 -3.33 -0.83 -2.11
N LEU A 239 -4.13 0.21 -2.36
CA LEU A 239 -4.06 0.95 -3.63
C LEU A 239 -2.69 1.61 -3.82
N LEU A 240 -2.12 2.23 -2.78
CA LEU A 240 -0.82 2.90 -2.85
C LEU A 240 0.32 1.93 -3.18
N LEU A 241 0.36 0.78 -2.52
CA LEU A 241 1.35 -0.26 -2.84
C LEU A 241 1.20 -0.78 -4.28
N LEU A 242 -0.04 -0.95 -4.77
CA LEU A 242 -0.28 -1.37 -6.15
C LEU A 242 0.07 -0.29 -7.17
N ILE A 243 -0.16 0.99 -6.86
CA ILE A 243 0.30 2.10 -7.70
C ILE A 243 1.82 2.12 -7.75
N LEU A 244 2.50 2.03 -6.60
CA LEU A 244 3.96 1.99 -6.53
C LEU A 244 4.52 0.85 -7.41
N LEU A 245 4.01 -0.37 -7.25
CA LEU A 245 4.40 -1.50 -8.09
C LEU A 245 4.09 -1.26 -9.57
N ALA A 246 2.92 -0.73 -9.91
CA ALA A 246 2.53 -0.44 -11.28
C ALA A 246 3.51 0.54 -11.96
N GLN A 247 3.97 1.56 -11.24
CA GLN A 247 4.95 2.53 -11.75
C GLN A 247 6.33 1.90 -11.95
N ILE A 248 6.72 0.94 -11.10
CA ILE A 248 8.02 0.27 -11.23
C ILE A 248 8.00 -0.77 -12.35
N VAL A 249 6.91 -1.53 -12.53
CA VAL A 249 6.78 -2.52 -13.60
C VAL A 249 6.60 -1.84 -14.95
N TRP A 250 5.66 -0.91 -15.04
CA TRP A 250 5.30 -0.19 -16.26
C TRP A 250 5.39 1.33 -16.03
N PRO A 251 6.58 1.93 -16.13
CA PRO A 251 6.77 3.37 -15.96
C PRO A 251 6.21 4.22 -17.11
N SER A 252 5.71 3.59 -18.19
CA SER A 252 5.15 4.27 -19.37
C SER A 252 3.75 4.84 -19.13
N GLY A 253 3.28 5.76 -19.97
CA GLY A 253 1.89 6.24 -19.94
C GLY A 253 1.57 7.25 -18.83
N LEU A 254 2.60 7.91 -18.28
CA LEU A 254 2.45 9.15 -17.53
C LEU A 254 2.08 10.28 -18.51
N LEU A 255 1.25 11.23 -18.07
CA LEU A 255 0.88 12.36 -18.91
C LEU A 255 2.09 13.17 -19.34
N SER A 256 2.24 13.36 -20.65
CA SER A 256 2.91 14.54 -21.17
C SER A 256 1.90 15.69 -21.18
N TRP A 257 2.28 16.84 -20.62
CA TRP A 257 1.43 18.02 -20.43
C TRP A 257 0.79 18.56 -21.74
N SER A 258 1.21 18.07 -22.90
CA SER A 258 0.74 18.49 -24.23
C SER A 258 -0.65 17.96 -24.65
N ASN A 259 -1.24 16.99 -23.94
CA ASN A 259 -2.32 16.17 -24.51
C ASN A 259 -3.76 16.56 -24.10
N GLY A 260 -3.94 17.66 -23.35
CA GLY A 260 -5.26 18.18 -22.95
C GLY A 260 -6.15 17.18 -22.19
N LEU A 261 -7.48 17.36 -22.27
CA LEU A 261 -8.46 16.50 -21.59
C LEU A 261 -8.45 15.05 -22.09
N VAL A 262 -8.17 14.82 -23.38
CA VAL A 262 -8.09 13.47 -23.96
C VAL A 262 -6.90 12.71 -23.39
N GLY A 263 -5.76 13.38 -23.23
CA GLY A 263 -4.61 12.83 -22.53
C GLY A 263 -4.98 12.39 -21.11
N LEU A 264 -5.68 13.25 -20.37
CA LEU A 264 -6.10 13.00 -18.98
C LEU A 264 -6.85 11.68 -18.82
N PHE A 265 -7.88 11.46 -19.65
CA PHE A 265 -8.67 10.22 -19.61
C PHE A 265 -7.83 9.01 -20.03
N TRP A 266 -6.93 9.17 -21.00
CA TRP A 266 -6.06 8.08 -21.42
C TRP A 266 -5.08 7.67 -20.32
N ALA A 267 -4.44 8.62 -19.64
CA ALA A 267 -3.53 8.32 -18.53
C ALA A 267 -4.26 7.72 -17.32
N LEU A 268 -5.43 8.25 -16.95
CA LEU A 268 -6.25 7.67 -15.88
C LEU A 268 -6.70 6.25 -16.23
N GLY A 269 -7.16 6.04 -17.46
CA GLY A 269 -7.56 4.71 -17.95
C GLY A 269 -6.38 3.74 -17.94
N PHE A 270 -5.22 4.16 -18.43
CA PHE A 270 -4.01 3.33 -18.47
C PHE A 270 -3.48 3.01 -17.08
N ALA A 271 -3.42 3.98 -16.18
CA ALA A 271 -3.06 3.77 -14.77
C ALA A 271 -4.05 2.82 -14.08
N GLY A 272 -5.36 3.02 -14.30
CA GLY A 272 -6.41 2.15 -13.78
C GLY A 272 -6.27 0.71 -14.27
N VAL A 273 -5.95 0.50 -15.56
CA VAL A 273 -5.71 -0.83 -16.13
C VAL A 273 -4.49 -1.49 -15.49
N LYS A 274 -3.36 -0.79 -15.30
CA LYS A 274 -2.18 -1.37 -14.64
C LYS A 274 -2.49 -1.84 -13.22
N VAL A 275 -3.15 -0.98 -12.44
CA VAL A 275 -3.52 -1.29 -11.06
C VAL A 275 -4.53 -2.45 -11.02
N ALA A 276 -5.47 -2.50 -11.97
CA ALA A 276 -6.40 -3.62 -12.11
C ALA A 276 -5.70 -4.93 -12.49
N VAL A 277 -4.71 -4.90 -13.39
CA VAL A 277 -3.91 -6.08 -13.77
C VAL A 277 -3.14 -6.61 -12.55
N LEU A 278 -2.48 -5.73 -11.78
CA LEU A 278 -1.81 -6.14 -10.55
C LEU A 278 -2.80 -6.64 -9.49
N GLY A 279 -3.94 -5.97 -9.33
CA GLY A 279 -5.00 -6.43 -8.43
C GLY A 279 -5.52 -7.82 -8.79
N PHE A 280 -5.71 -8.09 -10.08
CA PHE A 280 -6.09 -9.43 -10.59
C PHE A 280 -4.97 -10.45 -10.35
N PHE A 281 -3.71 -10.07 -10.55
CA PHE A 281 -2.55 -10.91 -10.25
C PHE A 281 -2.51 -11.30 -8.77
N PHE A 282 -2.61 -10.35 -7.84
CA PHE A 282 -2.64 -10.66 -6.40
C PHE A 282 -3.87 -11.46 -5.98
N ALA A 283 -5.05 -11.17 -6.56
CA ALA A 283 -6.24 -12.00 -6.34
C ALA A 283 -6.04 -13.45 -6.80
N THR A 284 -5.29 -13.65 -7.89
CA THR A 284 -4.93 -14.98 -8.39
C THR A 284 -3.94 -15.67 -7.46
N VAL A 285 -2.90 -14.97 -7.00
CA VAL A 285 -1.95 -15.49 -6.00
C VAL A 285 -2.69 -15.92 -4.73
N GLU A 286 -3.60 -15.11 -4.20
CA GLU A 286 -4.40 -15.49 -3.03
C GLU A 286 -5.29 -16.70 -3.25
N SER A 287 -5.75 -16.92 -4.48
CA SER A 287 -6.62 -18.05 -4.81
C SER A 287 -5.84 -19.35 -5.05
N LEU A 288 -4.56 -19.24 -5.42
CA LEU A 288 -3.67 -20.38 -5.69
C LEU A 288 -2.90 -20.85 -4.46
N PHE A 289 -2.58 -19.93 -3.54
CA PHE A 289 -1.78 -20.23 -2.35
C PHE A 289 -2.64 -20.41 -1.10
N VAL A 290 -2.06 -21.07 -0.10
CA VAL A 290 -2.66 -21.26 1.23
C VAL A 290 -1.94 -20.39 2.26
N LYS A 291 -2.65 -19.95 3.30
CA LYS A 291 -2.07 -19.25 4.45
C LYS A 291 -0.93 -20.07 5.05
N ARG A 292 0.27 -19.49 5.08
CA ARG A 292 1.45 -20.10 5.70
C ARG A 292 1.34 -20.01 7.21
N ARG A 293 1.93 -20.98 7.91
CA ARG A 293 2.08 -20.91 9.36
C ARG A 293 2.99 -19.74 9.71
N LEU A 294 2.67 -19.01 10.78
CA LEU A 294 3.42 -17.83 11.24
C LEU A 294 4.93 -18.09 11.32
N PHE A 295 5.36 -19.24 11.84
CA PHE A 295 6.77 -19.62 11.96
C PHE A 295 7.52 -19.83 10.63
N LEU A 296 6.79 -19.95 9.52
CA LEU A 296 7.37 -20.06 8.17
C LEU A 296 7.36 -18.73 7.40
N VAL A 297 6.67 -17.70 7.92
CA VAL A 297 6.65 -16.37 7.31
C VAL A 297 8.04 -15.70 7.33
N PRO A 298 8.88 -15.86 8.38
CA PRO A 298 10.25 -15.33 8.36
C PRO A 298 11.08 -15.83 7.18
N ASN A 299 10.94 -17.11 6.80
CA ASN A 299 11.66 -17.64 5.65
C ASN A 299 11.22 -16.97 4.35
N TYR A 300 9.92 -16.66 4.22
CA TYR A 300 9.40 -15.92 3.07
C TYR A 300 9.95 -14.48 3.04
N LEU A 301 9.92 -13.76 4.16
CA LEU A 301 10.43 -12.39 4.23
C LEU A 301 11.96 -12.33 4.10
N ALA A 302 12.66 -13.35 4.59
CA ALA A 302 14.11 -13.51 4.39
C ALA A 302 14.46 -13.68 2.91
N THR A 303 13.64 -14.37 2.11
CA THR A 303 13.87 -14.41 0.65
C THR A 303 13.72 -13.04 0.01
N SER A 304 12.82 -12.20 0.53
CA SER A 304 12.65 -10.83 0.07
C SER A 304 13.82 -9.92 0.46
N THR A 305 14.30 -9.99 1.70
CA THR A 305 15.49 -9.21 2.10
C THR A 305 16.72 -9.69 1.35
N ALA A 306 16.88 -11.00 1.16
CA ALA A 306 17.98 -11.57 0.38
C ALA A 306 17.94 -11.10 -1.08
N SER A 307 16.77 -11.05 -1.73
CA SER A 307 16.66 -10.50 -3.08
C SER A 307 17.02 -9.02 -3.15
N ALA A 308 16.70 -8.23 -2.12
CA ALA A 308 17.06 -6.82 -2.06
C ALA A 308 18.58 -6.63 -1.96
N ILE A 309 19.24 -7.43 -1.12
CA ILE A 309 20.70 -7.42 -0.95
C ILE A 309 21.37 -7.87 -2.26
N LEU A 310 20.87 -8.93 -2.90
CA LEU A 310 21.38 -9.38 -4.20
C LEU A 310 21.19 -8.31 -5.28
N ALA A 311 20.08 -7.57 -5.26
CA ALA A 311 19.85 -6.45 -6.17
C ALA A 311 20.91 -5.35 -5.98
N LEU A 312 21.21 -5.00 -4.72
CA LEU A 312 22.23 -4.03 -4.36
C LEU A 312 23.63 -4.47 -4.80
N VAL A 313 24.01 -5.71 -4.49
CA VAL A 313 25.32 -6.27 -4.87
C VAL A 313 25.45 -6.35 -6.39
N SER A 314 24.41 -6.79 -7.09
CA SER A 314 24.40 -6.83 -8.56
C SER A 314 24.56 -5.43 -9.16
N LEU A 315 23.88 -4.43 -8.60
CA LEU A 315 24.03 -3.04 -9.04
C LEU A 315 25.45 -2.53 -8.84
N TRP A 316 26.04 -2.82 -7.68
CA TRP A 316 27.40 -2.41 -7.34
C TRP A 316 28.44 -3.04 -8.29
N ILE A 317 28.30 -4.33 -8.60
CA ILE A 317 29.16 -5.04 -9.57
C ILE A 317 29.03 -4.43 -10.97
N ILE A 318 27.81 -4.14 -11.44
CA ILE A 318 27.58 -3.61 -12.80
C ILE A 318 28.10 -2.17 -12.94
N ARG A 319 28.00 -1.34 -11.89
CA ARG A 319 28.45 0.06 -11.91
C ARG A 319 29.97 0.22 -11.75
N GLY A 320 30.72 -0.83 -11.43
CA GLY A 320 32.18 -0.85 -11.56
C GLY A 320 32.96 0.11 -10.65
N GLN A 321 32.56 0.27 -9.39
CA GLN A 321 33.41 0.95 -8.39
C GLN A 321 34.33 -0.06 -7.68
N ILE A 322 35.46 -0.37 -8.32
CA ILE A 322 36.73 -0.77 -7.68
C ILE A 322 37.73 0.36 -7.91
#